data_AF-A0AAJ1RSR5-F1
#
_entry.id   AF-A0AAJ1RSR5-F1
#
_cell.length_a   1.000
_cell.length_b   1.000
_cell.length_c   1.000
_cell.angle_alpha   90.00
_cell.angle_beta   90.00
_cell.angle_gamma   90.00
#
_symmetry.space_group_name_H-M   'P 1'
#
loop_
_entity.id
_entity.type
_entity.pdbx_description
1 polymer ?
#
loop_
_entity_poly.entity_id
_entity_poly.type
_entity_poly.pdbx_seq_one_letter_code
_entity_poly.pdbx_strand_id
1 'polypeptide(L)' 'MKYCVVVAEKMHKKEKLGVINWSDEWDKPCLIEQVQMKIDTGWIPIGGVSYGEHEAFSEKVWAQSMSKEEDSEEE' A
#
# COMPACT_ATOMS: atom_id res chain seq x y z
N MET A 1 -7.69 7.40 16.79
CA MET A 1 -7.40 7.68 15.36
C MET A 1 -6.23 6.82 14.92
N LYS A 2 -6.37 6.05 13.84
CA LYS A 2 -5.33 5.15 13.33
C LYS A 2 -4.57 5.78 12.16
N TYR A 3 -3.26 5.52 12.08
CA TYR A 3 -2.38 5.99 11.03
C TYR A 3 -1.55 4.83 10.48
N CYS A 4 -1.33 4.78 9.17
CA CYS A 4 -0.39 3.87 8.55
C CYS A 4 0.26 4.49 7.32
N VAL A 5 1.39 3.93 6.90
CA VAL A 5 2.03 4.23 5.61
C VAL A 5 1.99 2.96 4.78
N VAL A 6 1.41 3.05 3.59
CA VAL A 6 1.45 1.99 2.57
C VAL A 6 2.70 2.20 1.74
N VAL A 7 3.50 1.15 1.55
CA VAL A 7 4.75 1.20 0.78
C VAL A 7 4.77 0.12 -0.31
N ALA A 8 5.24 0.48 -1.50
CA ALA A 8 5.41 -0.46 -2.60
C ALA A 8 6.52 -0.02 -3.57
N GLU A 9 7.28 -0.97 -4.11
CA GLU A 9 8.35 -0.71 -5.09
C GLU A 9 7.79 -0.22 -6.44
N LYS A 10 6.55 -0.61 -6.81
CA LYS A 10 5.86 -0.17 -8.02
C LYS A 10 4.58 0.60 -7.71
N MET A 11 4.38 1.70 -8.42
CA MET A 11 3.19 2.55 -8.26
C MET A 11 1.94 1.97 -8.94
N HIS A 12 2.05 1.51 -10.18
CA HIS A 12 0.91 1.16 -11.06
C HIS A 12 1.01 -0.21 -11.73
N LYS A 13 2.10 -0.97 -11.50
CA LYS A 13 2.30 -2.31 -12.07
C LYS A 13 2.48 -3.31 -10.94
N LYS A 14 1.77 -4.42 -11.00
CA LYS A 14 1.98 -5.54 -10.09
C LYS A 14 3.40 -6.08 -10.19
N GLU A 15 3.92 -6.59 -9.09
CA GLU A 15 5.24 -7.23 -9.05
C GLU A 15 5.09 -8.75 -9.10
N LYS A 16 5.72 -9.36 -10.10
CA LYS A 16 5.83 -10.82 -10.16
C LYS A 16 6.68 -11.30 -8.99
N LEU A 17 6.18 -12.31 -8.28
CA LEU A 17 6.91 -12.92 -7.15
C LEU A 17 8.12 -13.77 -7.59
N GLY A 18 8.48 -13.77 -8.88
CA GLY A 18 9.62 -14.51 -9.41
C GLY A 18 9.44 -16.03 -9.42
N VAL A 19 8.26 -16.55 -9.08
CA VAL A 19 7.98 -17.98 -9.04
C VAL A 19 7.49 -18.45 -10.41
N ILE A 20 8.38 -19.14 -11.12
CA ILE A 20 8.13 -19.71 -12.45
C ILE A 20 7.05 -20.81 -12.27
N ASN A 21 5.87 -20.62 -12.89
CA ASN A 21 4.62 -21.42 -12.78
C ASN A 21 3.54 -20.92 -11.81
N TRP A 22 3.71 -19.75 -11.20
CA TRP A 22 2.65 -19.16 -10.37
C TRP A 22 1.70 -18.29 -11.21
N SER A 23 0.39 -18.35 -10.92
CA SER A 23 -0.63 -17.50 -11.59
C SER A 23 -0.39 -16.02 -11.28
N ASP A 24 -0.52 -15.16 -12.29
CA ASP A 24 -0.39 -13.69 -12.17
C ASP A 24 -1.43 -13.09 -11.17
N GLU A 25 -2.45 -13.85 -10.78
CA GLU A 25 -3.42 -13.47 -9.73
C GLU A 25 -2.78 -13.26 -8.35
N TRP A 26 -1.62 -13.86 -8.10
CA TRP A 26 -0.90 -13.76 -6.84
C TRP A 26 0.27 -12.78 -6.88
N ASP A 27 0.40 -12.02 -7.96
CA ASP A 27 1.39 -10.96 -8.01
C ASP A 27 1.17 -9.97 -6.86
N LYS A 28 2.28 -9.45 -6.33
CA LYS A 28 2.23 -8.47 -5.24
C LYS A 28 1.56 -7.19 -5.77
N PRO A 29 0.51 -6.69 -5.10
CA PRO A 29 -0.23 -5.52 -5.56
C PRO A 29 0.65 -4.28 -5.57
N CYS A 30 0.44 -3.42 -6.56
CA CYS A 30 1.13 -2.13 -6.63
C CYS A 30 0.59 -1.14 -5.59
N LEU A 31 1.27 0.01 -5.43
CA LEU A 31 0.85 1.03 -4.44
C LEU A 31 -0.63 1.41 -4.61
N ILE A 32 -1.07 1.70 -5.84
CA ILE A 32 -2.44 2.14 -6.12
C ILE A 32 -3.45 1.08 -5.69
N GLU A 33 -3.19 -0.20 -5.98
CA GLU A 33 -4.08 -1.30 -5.58
C GLU A 33 -4.12 -1.47 -4.06
N GLN A 34 -2.97 -1.42 -3.39
CA GLN A 34 -2.92 -1.51 -1.92
C GLN A 34 -3.65 -0.33 -1.25
N VAL A 35 -3.51 0.88 -1.80
CA VAL A 35 -4.25 2.06 -1.32
C VAL A 35 -5.74 1.89 -1.56
N GLN A 36 -6.17 1.38 -2.72
CA GLN A 36 -7.58 1.13 -3.00
C GLN A 36 -8.17 0.11 -2.01
N MET A 37 -7.48 -1.00 -1.76
CA MET A 37 -7.90 -2.01 -0.77
C MET A 37 -8.05 -1.40 0.64
N LYS A 38 -7.20 -0.43 1.01
CA LYS A 38 -7.32 0.31 2.27
C LYS A 38 -8.52 1.25 2.26
N ILE A 39 -8.76 1.98 1.16
CA ILE A 39 -9.93 2.85 1.00
C ILE A 39 -11.22 2.05 1.18
N ASP A 40 -11.30 0.86 0.58
CA ASP A 40 -12.46 -0.03 0.67
C ASP A 40 -12.74 -0.50 2.12
N THR A 41 -11.76 -0.37 3.02
CA THR A 41 -11.89 -0.69 4.46
C THR A 41 -12.00 0.56 5.35
N GLY A 42 -12.25 1.74 4.75
CA GLY A 42 -12.51 3.00 5.45
C GLY A 42 -11.27 3.83 5.77
N TRP A 43 -10.13 3.57 5.12
CA TRP A 43 -8.96 4.45 5.25
C TRP A 43 -9.01 5.59 4.24
N ILE A 44 -8.42 6.72 4.59
CA ILE A 44 -8.37 7.93 3.76
C ILE A 44 -6.89 8.30 3.53
N PRO A 45 -6.46 8.54 2.28
CA PRO A 45 -5.10 8.98 2.00
C PRO A 45 -4.88 10.41 2.50
N ILE A 46 -3.72 10.65 3.09
CA ILE A 46 -3.30 11.96 3.60
C ILE A 46 -2.15 12.48 2.75
N GLY A 47 -2.31 13.69 2.22
CA GLY A 47 -1.26 14.35 1.42
C GLY A 47 -0.97 13.64 0.10
N GLY A 48 0.21 13.91 -0.45
CA GLY A 48 0.66 13.32 -1.71
C GLY A 48 1.45 12.03 -1.52
N VAL A 49 1.66 11.31 -2.63
CA VAL A 49 2.55 10.15 -2.70
C VAL A 49 4.01 10.63 -2.67
N SER A 50 4.87 9.94 -1.93
CA SER A 50 6.32 10.18 -1.92
C SER A 50 7.07 9.03 -2.61
N TYR A 51 8.29 9.32 -3.09
CA TYR A 51 9.20 8.33 -3.67
C TYR A 51 10.59 8.51 -3.07
N GLY A 52 11.13 7.45 -2.46
CA GLY A 52 12.36 7.57 -1.69
C GLY A 52 12.92 6.25 -1.20
N GLU A 53 13.98 6.35 -0.40
CA GLU A 53 14.63 5.20 0.22
C GLU A 53 13.84 4.75 1.46
N HIS A 54 13.81 3.45 1.70
CA HIS A 54 13.18 2.86 2.87
C HIS A 54 14.06 1.73 3.38
N GLU A 55 14.34 1.71 4.69
CA GLU A 55 15.36 0.84 5.29
C GLU A 55 15.12 -0.67 5.06
N ALA A 56 13.86 -1.08 4.88
CA ALA A 56 13.47 -2.45 4.61
C ALA A 56 13.60 -2.90 3.13
N PHE A 57 13.91 -1.99 2.19
CA PHE A 57 13.95 -2.27 0.76
C PHE A 57 15.29 -1.87 0.15
N SER A 58 15.79 -2.67 -0.79
CA SER A 58 17.02 -2.37 -1.53
C SER A 58 16.81 -1.31 -2.62
N GLU A 59 15.59 -1.21 -3.15
CA GLU A 59 15.22 -0.21 -4.15
C GLU A 59 14.42 0.94 -3.53
N LYS A 60 14.33 2.06 -4.25
CA LYS A 60 13.44 3.15 -3.87
C LYS A 60 11.99 2.70 -3.99
N VAL A 61 11.18 3.11 -3.02
CA VAL A 61 9.77 2.74 -2.93
C VAL A 61 8.89 3.96 -3.04
N TRP A 62 7.66 3.72 -3.47
CA TRP A 62 6.57 4.67 -3.35
C TRP A 62 5.87 4.49 -2.02
N ALA A 63 5.44 5.59 -1.42
CA ALA A 63 4.74 5.56 -0.15
C ALA A 63 3.52 6.50 -0.15
N GLN A 64 2.45 6.06 0.50
CA GLN A 64 1.24 6.85 0.75
C GLN A 64 0.87 6.76 2.23
N SER A 65 0.81 7.91 2.89
CA SER A 65 0.27 8.03 4.24
C SER A 65 -1.24 7.92 4.24
N MET A 66 -1.81 7.24 5.23
CA MET A 66 -3.25 7.06 5.36
C MET A 66 -3.68 7.11 6.83
N SER A 67 -4.91 7.58 7.07
CA SER A 67 -5.56 7.52 8.37
C SER A 67 -6.92 6.86 8.29
N LYS A 68 -7.37 6.31 9.41
CA LYS A 68 -8.73 5.85 9.60
C LYS A 68 -9.20 6.33 10.97
N GLU A 69 -10.42 6.88 11.05
CA GLU A 69 -11.02 7.18 12.34
C GLU A 69 -11.17 5.88 13.13
N GLU A 70 -11.01 5.94 14.46
CA GLU A 70 -11.46 4.80 15.25
C GLU A 70 -12.98 4.76 15.09
N ASP A 71 -13.51 3.61 14.68
CA ASP A 71 -14.93 3.36 14.87
C ASP A 71 -15.17 3.61 16.35
N SER A 72 -15.84 4.72 16.69
CA SER A 72 -16.40 4.90 18.01
C SER A 72 -17.39 3.76 18.16
N GLU A 73 -16.97 2.67 18.80
CA GLU A 73 -17.90 1.75 19.41
C GLU A 73 -18.66 2.61 20.44
N GLU A 74 -19.80 3.14 20.02
CA GLU A 74 -20.82 3.67 20.92
C GLU A 74 -21.23 2.50 21.83
N GLU A 75 -20.73 2.50 23.07
CA GLU A 75 -21.34 1.76 24.20
C GLU A 75 -22.60 2.49 24.69
#